data_AF-A0A440KHR9-F1
#
_entry.id   AF-A0A440KHR9-F1
#
_cell.length_a   1.000
_cell.length_b   1.000
_cell.length_c   1.000
_cell.angle_alpha   90.00
_cell.angle_beta   90.00
_cell.angle_gamma   90.00
#
_symmetry.space_group_name_H-M   'P 1'
#
loop_
_entity.id
_entity.type
_entity.pdbx_description
1 polymer ?
#
loop_
_entity_poly.entity_id
_entity_poly.type
_entity_poly.pdbx_seq_one_letter_code
_entity_poly.pdbx_strand_id
1 'polypeptide(L)' 'MTHFFPTVTVDTVAEIYVLSRGKARFLSIGQAICALRKLMPACKATDHELEEILAAACVIHGVPVAFDAKTADGAWLHS' A
#
# COMPACT_ATOMS: atom_id res chain seq x y z
N MET A 1 27.21 18.02 -11.71
CA MET A 1 26.72 17.04 -10.72
C MET A 1 25.61 16.24 -11.38
N THR A 2 25.88 15.02 -11.79
CA THR A 2 24.90 14.16 -12.46
C THR A 2 24.04 13.53 -11.38
N HIS A 3 22.80 14.00 -11.21
CA HIS A 3 21.86 13.37 -10.31
C HIS A 3 21.44 12.05 -10.95
N PHE A 4 22.05 10.95 -10.51
CA PHE A 4 21.61 9.61 -10.87
C PHE A 4 20.30 9.37 -10.12
N PHE A 5 19.18 9.60 -10.80
CA PHE A 5 17.89 9.18 -10.28
C PHE A 5 17.79 7.68 -10.55
N PRO A 6 17.84 6.81 -9.52
CA PRO A 6 17.63 5.39 -9.74
C PRO A 6 16.26 5.19 -10.40
N THR A 7 16.17 4.25 -11.32
CA THR A 7 14.89 3.81 -11.88
C THR A 7 13.99 3.42 -10.72
N VAL A 8 12.97 4.24 -10.45
CA VAL A 8 12.04 4.01 -9.35
C VAL A 8 11.08 2.90 -9.77
N THR A 9 11.26 1.71 -9.21
CA THR A 9 10.37 0.56 -9.42
C THR A 9 9.22 0.59 -8.42
N VAL A 10 8.14 -0.12 -8.75
CA VAL A 10 6.97 -0.26 -7.87
C VAL A 10 7.34 -0.86 -6.51
N ASP A 11 8.27 -1.81 -6.49
CA ASP A 11 8.83 -2.43 -5.29
C ASP A 11 9.48 -1.40 -4.36
N THR A 12 10.38 -0.57 -4.91
CA THR A 12 11.07 0.46 -4.13
C THR A 12 10.09 1.47 -3.53
N VAL A 13 9.05 1.86 -4.29
CA VAL A 13 8.04 2.80 -3.77
C VAL A 13 7.16 2.14 -2.71
N ALA A 14 6.78 0.87 -2.89
CA ALA A 14 6.03 0.11 -1.90
C ALA A 14 6.82 -0.05 -0.59
N GLU A 15 8.10 -0.39 -0.67
CA GLU A 15 8.98 -0.53 0.48
C GLU A 15 9.12 0.79 1.24
N ILE A 16 9.43 1.89 0.54
CA ILE A 16 9.52 3.23 1.15
C ILE A 16 8.19 3.64 1.78
N TYR A 17 7.06 3.32 1.13
CA TYR A 17 5.74 3.60 1.66
C TYR A 17 5.48 2.84 2.97
N VAL A 18 5.78 1.54 3.02
CA VAL A 18 5.65 0.69 4.22
C VAL A 18 6.51 1.22 5.36
N LEU A 19 7.79 1.51 5.10
CA LEU A 19 8.71 2.07 6.10
C LEU A 19 8.24 3.43 6.63
N SER A 20 7.70 4.28 5.75
CA SER A 20 7.14 5.59 6.14
C SER A 20 5.91 5.46 7.06
N ARG A 21 5.21 4.32 7.01
CA ARG A 21 4.06 4.01 7.85
C ARG A 21 4.42 3.33 9.17
N GLY A 22 5.70 3.08 9.48
CA GLY A 22 6.13 2.47 10.75
C GLY A 22 5.76 3.24 12.03
N LYS A 23 5.29 4.49 11.91
CA LYS A 23 4.70 5.26 13.04
C LYS A 23 3.19 5.02 13.21
N ALA A 24 2.53 4.50 12.20
CA ALA A 24 1.12 4.14 12.27
C ALA A 24 0.98 2.80 13.00
N ARG A 25 -0.13 2.64 13.71
CA ARG A 25 -0.40 1.40 14.46
C ARG A 25 -0.64 0.21 13.54
N PHE A 26 -1.15 0.45 12.33
CA PHE A 26 -1.43 -0.55 11.29
C PHE A 26 -1.36 0.08 9.89
N LEU A 27 -1.14 -0.75 8.87
CA LEU A 27 -1.22 -0.38 7.46
C LEU A 27 -2.44 -1.05 6.82
N SER A 28 -3.36 -0.28 6.21
CA SER A 28 -4.42 -0.83 5.35
C SER A 28 -3.88 -1.07 3.95
N ILE A 29 -3.97 -2.31 3.45
CA ILE A 29 -3.52 -2.67 2.11
C ILE A 29 -4.29 -1.91 1.04
N GLY A 30 -5.62 -1.81 1.16
CA GLY A 30 -6.44 -1.07 0.20
C GLY A 30 -6.04 0.41 0.12
N GLN A 31 -5.82 1.05 1.26
CA GLN A 31 -5.34 2.43 1.29
C GLN A 31 -3.91 2.59 0.74
N ALA A 32 -3.04 1.61 0.99
CA ALA A 32 -1.68 1.59 0.47
C ALA A 32 -1.67 1.46 -1.07
N ILE A 33 -2.49 0.57 -1.64
CA ILE A 33 -2.66 0.44 -3.09
C ILE A 33 -3.15 1.76 -3.70
N CYS A 34 -4.17 2.38 -3.12
CA CYS A 34 -4.65 3.69 -3.59
C CYS A 34 -3.57 4.78 -3.50
N ALA A 35 -2.71 4.75 -2.47
CA ALA A 35 -1.60 5.67 -2.35
C ALA A 35 -0.53 5.42 -3.42
N LEU A 36 -0.13 4.17 -3.66
CA LEU A 36 0.83 3.81 -4.69
C LEU A 36 0.37 4.21 -6.09
N ARG A 37 -0.92 4.01 -6.42
CA ARG A 37 -1.46 4.47 -7.71
C ARG A 37 -1.44 5.98 -7.88
N LYS A 38 -1.58 6.74 -6.79
CA LYS A 38 -1.43 8.21 -6.83
C LYS A 38 0.03 8.64 -7.01
N LEU A 39 0.96 7.91 -6.41
CA LEU A 39 2.40 8.18 -6.52
C LEU A 39 2.96 7.74 -7.88
N MET A 40 2.42 6.66 -8.46
CA MET A 40 2.87 6.06 -9.72
C MET A 40 1.68 5.83 -10.66
N PRO A 41 1.08 6.89 -11.24
CA PRO A 41 -0.13 6.75 -12.06
C PRO A 41 0.08 5.99 -13.37
N ALA A 42 1.33 5.87 -13.84
CA ALA A 42 1.69 5.09 -15.02
C ALA A 42 2.01 3.60 -14.71
N CYS A 43 2.00 3.21 -13.42
CA CYS A 43 2.22 1.82 -13.03
C CYS A 43 1.07 0.94 -13.55
N LYS A 44 1.43 -0.12 -14.28
CA LYS A 44 0.47 -1.07 -14.87
C LYS A 44 0.20 -2.28 -13.98
N ALA A 45 0.82 -2.34 -12.80
CA ALA A 45 0.59 -3.43 -11.85
C ALA A 45 -0.89 -3.47 -11.46
N THR A 46 -1.44 -4.68 -11.46
CA THR A 46 -2.80 -4.94 -10.99
C THR A 46 -2.91 -4.69 -9.49
N ASP A 47 -4.13 -4.52 -8.98
CA ASP A 47 -4.32 -4.37 -7.53
C ASP A 47 -3.85 -5.60 -6.76
N HIS A 48 -3.94 -6.79 -7.37
CA HIS A 48 -3.44 -8.03 -6.78
C HIS A 48 -1.91 -8.05 -6.71
N GLU A 49 -1.21 -7.68 -7.79
CA GLU A 49 0.26 -7.58 -7.76
C GLU A 49 0.73 -6.53 -6.73
N LEU A 50 0.04 -5.39 -6.64
CA LEU A 50 0.34 -4.37 -5.62
C LEU A 50 0.08 -4.87 -4.20
N GLU A 51 -0.98 -5.65 -3.99
CA GLU A 51 -1.26 -6.32 -2.72
C GLU A 51 -0.13 -7.27 -2.33
N GLU A 52 0.32 -8.13 -3.24
CA GLU A 52 1.39 -9.09 -2.98
C GLU A 52 2.70 -8.40 -2.59
N ILE A 53 3.10 -7.36 -3.33
CA ILE A 53 4.31 -6.57 -3.05
C ILE A 53 4.21 -5.91 -1.67
N LEU A 54 3.07 -5.27 -1.38
CA LEU A 54 2.84 -4.60 -0.09
C LEU A 54 2.81 -5.59 1.07
N ALA A 55 2.17 -6.74 0.90
CA ALA A 55 2.11 -7.79 1.91
C ALA A 55 3.51 -8.34 2.22
N ALA A 56 4.30 -8.63 1.18
CA ALA A 56 5.69 -9.08 1.34
C ALA A 56 6.53 -8.05 2.10
N ALA A 57 6.47 -6.78 1.71
CA ALA A 57 7.19 -5.70 2.39
C ALA A 57 6.75 -5.53 3.86
N CYS A 58 5.44 -5.63 4.15
CA CYS A 58 4.94 -5.57 5.52
C CYS A 58 5.46 -6.73 6.38
N VAL A 59 5.51 -7.95 5.83
CA VAL A 59 6.07 -9.12 6.51
C VAL A 59 7.57 -8.94 6.80
N ILE A 60 8.34 -8.50 5.80
CA ILE A 60 9.80 -8.28 5.93
C ILE A 60 10.11 -7.23 7.01
N HIS A 61 9.33 -6.14 7.06
CA HIS A 61 9.56 -5.03 7.97
C HIS A 61 8.78 -5.11 9.28
N GLY A 62 8.01 -6.18 9.51
CA GLY A 62 7.21 -6.36 10.72
C GLY A 62 6.14 -5.28 10.90
N VAL A 63 5.62 -4.73 9.80
CA VAL A 63 4.56 -3.71 9.85
C VAL A 63 3.21 -4.41 9.99
N PRO A 64 2.46 -4.18 11.08
CA PRO A 64 1.16 -4.81 11.28
C PRO A 64 0.16 -4.31 10.24
N VAL A 65 -0.61 -5.23 9.66
CA VAL A 65 -1.59 -4.96 8.59
C VAL A 65 -3.01 -4.98 9.17
N ALA A 66 -3.84 -4.04 8.73
CA ALA A 66 -5.28 -4.05 8.99
C ALA A 66 -6.03 -4.40 7.70
N PHE A 67 -7.07 -5.22 7.82
CA PHE A 67 -8.00 -5.44 6.73
C PHE A 67 -8.84 -4.19 6.54
N ASP A 68 -8.94 -3.72 5.29
CA ASP A 68 -9.86 -2.64 4.95
C ASP A 68 -11.27 -3.20 5.11
N ALA A 69 -11.89 -2.95 6.27
CA ALA A 69 -13.30 -3.20 6.43
C ALA A 69 -13.98 -2.26 5.44
N LYS A 70 -14.41 -2.79 4.29
CA LYS A 70 -15.46 -2.13 3.52
C LYS A 70 -16.57 -1.92 4.53
N THR A 71 -16.76 -0.67 4.95
CA THR A 71 -17.97 -0.29 5.65
C THR A 71 -19.06 -0.56 4.64
N ALA A 72 -19.67 -1.75 4.73
CA ALA A 72 -20.96 -2.01 4.13
C ALA A 72 -21.86 -1.01 4.84
N ASP A 73 -22.06 0.12 4.17
CA ASP A 73 -22.92 1.19 4.63
C ASP A 73 -24.29 0.58 4.99
N GLY A 74 -24.58 0.54 6.30
CA GLY A 74 -25.93 0.64 6.86
C GLY A 74 -27.05 -0.30 6.42
N ALA A 75 -26.81 -1.44 5.75
CA ALA A 75 -27.91 -2.24 5.19
C ALA A 75 -28.51 -3.33 6.10
N TRP A 76 -28.28 -3.29 7.41
CA TRP A 76 -28.96 -4.21 8.35
C TRP A 76 -29.25 -3.49 9.67
N LEU A 77 -30.38 -2.78 9.73
CA LEU A 77 -31.23 -2.54 10.92
C LEU A 77 -32.27 -1.47 10.57
N HIS A 78 -33.31 -1.88 9.84
CA HIS A 78 -34.63 -1.28 10.02
C HIS A 78 -35.56 -2.46 10.33
N SER A 79 -35.80 -2.66 11.63
CA SER A 79 -36.91 -3.47 12.15
C SER A 79 -38.21 -2.70 12.03
#